data_AF-A0AAW5T0W9-F1
#
_entry.id   AF-A0AAW5T0W9-F1
#
_cell.length_a   1.000
_cell.length_b   1.000
_cell.length_c   1.000
_cell.angle_alpha   90.00
_cell.angle_beta   90.00
_cell.angle_gamma   90.00
#
_symmetry.space_group_name_H-M   'P 1'
#
loop_
_entity.id
_entity.type
_entity.pdbx_description
1 polymer ?
#
loop_
_entity_poly.entity_id
_entity_poly.type
_entity_poly.pdbx_seq_one_letter_code
_entity_poly.pdbx_strand_id
1 'polypeptide(L)'
;MASNSRRSAGTQTFADVLKIWFAGKRPNPAADLADFQSGVTLQVSCFLRAQGETSRGTFGTLSLTRGEPVSWRGRDKKVVTLNPPSTLTELREKAVGPKFTAFDLACAAGSFGAQIPTLDVQLVKTALGTS
;
A
#
# COMPACT_ATOMS: atom_id res chain seq x y z
N MET A 1 8.71 -10.69 -22.37
CA MET A 1 7.56 -9.84 -22.02
C MET A 1 8.00 -8.90 -20.91
N ALA A 2 8.08 -7.59 -21.19
CA ALA A 2 8.50 -6.61 -20.19
C ALA A 2 7.34 -6.39 -19.20
N SER A 3 7.49 -6.87 -17.97
CA SER A 3 6.53 -6.66 -16.89
C SER A 3 6.47 -5.16 -16.59
N ASN A 4 5.40 -4.50 -17.02
CA ASN A 4 5.18 -3.06 -16.86
C ASN A 4 4.67 -2.75 -15.43
N SER A 5 5.45 -3.15 -14.41
CA SER A 5 5.17 -2.92 -13.01
C SER A 5 5.79 -1.59 -12.57
N ARG A 6 4.97 -0.63 -12.15
CA ARG A 6 5.43 0.71 -11.71
C ARG A 6 5.25 0.84 -10.20
N ARG A 7 6.23 1.41 -9.50
CA ARG A 7 6.09 1.73 -8.07
C ARG A 7 5.25 3.00 -7.90
N SER A 8 4.29 2.97 -6.97
CA SER A 8 3.47 4.13 -6.64
C SER A 8 4.31 5.23 -5.99
N ALA A 9 3.84 6.47 -6.14
CA ALA A 9 4.43 7.72 -5.69
C ALA A 9 4.82 7.70 -4.20
N GLY A 10 4.00 7.17 -3.28
CA GLY A 10 4.36 7.06 -1.86
C GLY A 10 5.31 5.90 -1.54
N THR A 11 5.68 5.11 -2.55
CA THR A 11 6.47 3.86 -2.46
C THR A 11 7.81 3.95 -3.16
N GLN A 12 8.09 5.10 -3.77
CA GLN A 12 9.45 5.52 -3.99
C GLN A 12 10.13 5.50 -2.62
N THR A 13 11.02 4.52 -2.47
CA THR A 13 11.64 4.14 -1.20
C THR A 13 12.29 5.38 -0.59
N PHE A 14 12.42 5.48 0.73
CA PHE A 14 13.13 6.59 1.39
C PHE A 14 14.50 6.91 0.72
N ALA A 15 15.15 5.92 0.10
CA ALA A 15 16.34 6.05 -0.74
C ALA A 15 16.11 6.59 -2.17
N ASP A 16 14.97 6.31 -2.79
CA ASP A 16 14.52 6.90 -4.07
C ASP A 16 14.00 8.32 -3.87
N VAL A 17 13.32 8.62 -2.76
CA VAL A 17 12.95 9.99 -2.38
C VAL A 17 14.19 10.84 -2.16
N LEU A 18 15.27 10.29 -1.58
CA LEU A 18 16.58 10.94 -1.53
C LEU A 18 17.17 11.20 -2.93
N LYS A 19 17.10 10.24 -3.86
CA LYS A 19 17.54 10.46 -5.27
C LYS A 19 16.64 11.42 -6.04
N ILE A 20 15.34 11.46 -5.76
CA ILE A 20 14.34 12.30 -6.43
C ILE A 20 14.37 13.73 -5.88
N TRP A 21 14.71 13.92 -4.61
CA TRP A 21 15.04 15.24 -4.06
C TRP A 21 16.24 15.85 -4.79
N PHE A 22 17.21 15.03 -5.22
CA PHE A 22 18.33 15.44 -6.08
C PHE A 22 17.97 15.59 -7.58
N ALA A 23 16.83 15.07 -8.05
CA ALA A 23 16.49 14.97 -9.49
C ALA A 23 15.16 15.64 -9.92
N GLY A 24 14.45 16.35 -9.04
CA GLY A 24 13.39 17.29 -9.39
C GLY A 24 12.06 16.74 -9.93
N LYS A 25 11.84 15.42 -10.01
CA LYS A 25 10.55 14.83 -10.44
C LYS A 25 9.59 14.66 -9.26
N ARG A 26 8.63 15.58 -9.10
CA ARG A 26 7.61 15.51 -8.04
C ARG A 26 6.75 14.22 -8.15
N PRO A 27 6.43 13.54 -7.03
CA PRO A 27 5.43 12.47 -7.01
C PRO A 27 4.04 13.05 -7.30
N ASN A 28 3.31 12.47 -8.27
CA ASN A 28 1.96 12.92 -8.64
C ASN A 28 0.92 11.80 -8.35
N PRO A 29 0.23 11.84 -7.19
CA PRO A 29 -0.76 10.81 -6.83
C PRO A 29 -1.95 10.74 -7.80
N ALA A 30 -2.25 11.83 -8.52
CA ALA A 30 -3.29 11.81 -9.55
C ALA A 30 -2.87 11.01 -10.79
N ALA A 31 -1.57 10.99 -11.11
CA ALA A 31 -1.05 10.17 -12.20
C ALA A 31 -1.09 8.67 -11.84
N ASP A 32 -0.84 8.33 -10.58
CA ASP A 32 -0.95 6.95 -10.10
C ASP A 32 -2.39 6.44 -10.20
N LEU A 33 -3.39 7.26 -9.87
CA LEU A 33 -4.79 6.84 -10.03
C LEU A 33 -5.14 6.56 -11.50
N ALA A 34 -4.65 7.40 -12.43
CA ALA A 34 -4.84 7.20 -13.86
C ALA A 34 -4.13 5.94 -14.38
N ASP A 35 -2.90 5.70 -13.93
CA ASP A 35 -2.13 4.49 -14.24
C ASP A 35 -2.86 3.23 -13.75
N PHE A 36 -3.38 3.25 -12.52
CA PHE A 36 -4.19 2.15 -11.98
C PHE A 36 -5.46 1.90 -12.82
N GLN A 37 -6.17 2.96 -13.20
CA GLN A 37 -7.37 2.86 -14.03
C GLN A 37 -7.06 2.28 -15.42
N SER A 38 -5.88 2.60 -15.97
CA SER A 38 -5.38 2.05 -17.24
C SER A 38 -4.88 0.60 -17.17
N GLY A 39 -4.88 -0.01 -15.98
CA GLY A 39 -4.50 -1.41 -15.77
C GLY A 39 -3.03 -1.63 -15.43
N VAL A 40 -2.28 -0.58 -15.09
CA VAL A 40 -0.89 -0.71 -14.60
C VAL A 40 -0.90 -1.26 -13.18
N THR A 41 -0.05 -2.25 -12.92
CA THR A 41 0.18 -2.73 -11.54
C THR A 41 1.00 -1.71 -10.77
N LEU A 42 0.43 -1.19 -9.68
CA LEU A 42 1.08 -0.26 -8.77
C LEU A 42 1.53 -0.97 -7.50
N GLN A 43 2.78 -0.71 -7.12
CA GLN A 43 3.34 -1.23 -5.88
C GLN A 43 3.32 -0.16 -4.78
N VAL A 44 2.67 -0.46 -3.64
CA VAL A 44 2.57 0.40 -2.46
C VAL A 44 3.33 -0.19 -1.25
N SER A 45 4.31 0.49 -0.67
CA SER A 45 5.05 0.06 0.51
C SER A 45 4.28 0.41 1.77
N CYS A 46 3.97 -0.60 2.56
CA CYS A 46 3.21 -0.44 3.79
C CYS A 46 3.69 -1.43 4.86
N PHE A 47 3.31 -1.16 6.10
CA PHE A 47 3.47 -2.13 7.17
C PHE A 47 2.18 -2.90 7.35
N LEU A 48 2.28 -4.22 7.51
CA LEU A 48 1.15 -5.09 7.81
C LEU A 48 1.43 -5.90 9.07
N ARG A 49 0.45 -5.97 9.97
CA ARG A 49 0.49 -6.75 11.21
C ARG A 49 -0.82 -7.53 11.31
N ALA A 50 -0.80 -8.81 11.67
CA ALA A 50 -2.05 -9.51 11.97
C ALA A 50 -2.69 -8.94 13.25
N GLN A 51 -4.01 -8.83 13.29
CA GLN A 51 -4.72 -8.38 14.49
C GLN A 51 -4.49 -9.37 15.64
N GLY A 52 -4.14 -8.86 16.83
CA GLY A 52 -3.79 -9.68 17.99
C GLY A 52 -2.29 -9.99 18.14
N GLU A 53 -1.46 -9.71 17.13
CA GLU A 53 -0.01 -9.77 17.31
C GLU A 53 0.53 -8.53 18.06
N THR A 54 1.37 -8.76 19.07
CA THR A 54 2.13 -7.73 19.78
C THR A 54 3.43 -7.33 19.05
N SER A 55 3.72 -7.99 17.93
CA SER A 55 4.90 -7.75 17.09
C SER A 55 4.84 -6.37 16.42
N ARG A 56 6.02 -5.79 16.12
CA ARG A 56 6.09 -4.63 15.22
C ARG A 56 5.67 -5.11 13.83
N GLY A 57 4.73 -4.40 13.19
CA GLY A 57 4.24 -4.77 11.86
C GLY A 57 5.37 -5.01 10.87
N THR A 58 5.19 -5.96 9.97
CA THR A 58 6.19 -6.32 8.97
C THR A 58 6.13 -5.35 7.81
N PHE A 59 7.29 -4.84 7.39
CA PHE A 59 7.37 -4.02 6.20
C PHE A 59 7.24 -4.87 4.93
N GLY A 60 6.42 -4.43 3.99
CA GLY A 60 6.19 -5.12 2.74
C GLY A 60 5.67 -4.22 1.64
N THR A 61 5.23 -4.84 0.55
CA THR A 61 4.73 -4.17 -0.64
C THR A 61 3.38 -4.75 -1.03
N LEU A 62 2.35 -3.90 -1.09
CA LEU A 62 1.07 -4.15 -1.74
C LEU A 62 1.24 -4.06 -3.25
N SER A 63 0.71 -5.03 -3.97
CA SER A 63 0.55 -4.98 -5.42
C SER A 63 -0.92 -4.73 -5.73
N LEU A 64 -1.20 -3.61 -6.39
CA LEU A 64 -2.51 -3.15 -6.76
C LEU A 64 -2.63 -3.24 -8.29
N THR A 65 -3.42 -4.20 -8.78
CA THR A 65 -3.79 -4.29 -10.19
C THR A 65 -5.30 -4.21 -10.29
N ARG A 66 -5.82 -3.43 -11.24
CA ARG A 66 -7.27 -3.32 -11.45
C ARG A 66 -7.85 -4.68 -11.85
N GLY A 67 -8.85 -5.14 -11.10
CA GLY A 67 -9.54 -6.40 -11.36
C GLY A 67 -8.83 -7.64 -10.81
N GLU A 68 -7.65 -7.50 -10.20
CA GLU A 68 -6.99 -8.58 -9.49
C GLU A 68 -7.09 -8.40 -7.97
N PRO A 69 -7.03 -9.49 -7.18
CA PRO A 69 -6.92 -9.38 -5.73
C PRO A 69 -5.67 -8.61 -5.31
N VAL A 70 -5.85 -7.68 -4.37
CA VAL A 70 -4.73 -6.97 -3.77
C VAL A 70 -3.88 -7.97 -2.99
N SER A 71 -2.56 -7.98 -3.21
CA SER A 71 -1.65 -8.87 -2.48
C SER A 71 -0.58 -8.07 -1.77
N TRP A 72 -0.35 -8.37 -0.51
CA TRP A 72 0.76 -7.86 0.28
C TRP A 72 1.89 -8.88 0.32
N ARG A 73 3.13 -8.43 0.10
CA ARG A 73 4.33 -9.24 0.23
C ARG A 73 5.28 -8.63 1.24
N GLY A 74 5.51 -9.31 2.36
CA GLY A 74 6.47 -8.92 3.37
C GLY A 74 7.93 -9.14 2.95
N ARG A 75 8.84 -8.41 3.60
CA ARG A 75 10.29 -8.65 3.47
C ARG A 75 10.73 -10.04 3.96
N ASP A 76 9.95 -10.64 4.84
CA ASP A 76 10.07 -12.02 5.31
C ASP A 76 9.62 -13.05 4.27
N LYS A 77 9.26 -12.61 3.05
CA LYS A 77 8.70 -13.40 1.95
C LYS A 77 7.29 -13.93 2.21
N LYS A 78 6.64 -13.55 3.31
CA LYS A 78 5.23 -13.87 3.56
C LYS A 78 4.37 -13.14 2.53
N VAL A 79 3.40 -13.84 1.95
CA VAL A 79 2.44 -13.26 1.01
C VAL A 79 1.04 -13.38 1.63
N VAL A 80 0.30 -12.28 1.65
CA VAL A 80 -1.08 -12.20 2.14
C VAL A 80 -1.94 -11.65 1.02
N THR A 81 -2.91 -12.43 0.55
CA THR A 81 -3.87 -11.96 -0.45
C THR A 81 -5.07 -11.37 0.28
N LEU A 82 -5.32 -10.08 0.05
CA LEU A 82 -6.39 -9.28 0.61
C LEU A 82 -7.61 -9.40 -0.31
N ASN A 83 -8.28 -10.54 -0.22
CA ASN A 83 -9.46 -10.81 -1.03
C ASN A 83 -10.66 -10.00 -0.53
N PRO A 84 -11.52 -9.50 -1.45
CA PRO A 84 -12.80 -8.92 -1.06
C PRO A 84 -13.71 -9.96 -0.40
N PRO A 85 -14.67 -9.56 0.44
CA PRO A 85 -14.89 -8.18 0.90
C PRO A 85 -13.76 -7.72 1.81
N SER A 86 -13.26 -6.52 1.55
CA SER A 86 -12.27 -5.84 2.39
C SER A 86 -12.87 -4.56 2.94
N THR A 87 -12.54 -4.23 4.18
CA THR A 87 -12.93 -2.99 4.85
C THR A 87 -11.69 -2.34 5.41
N LEU A 88 -11.49 -1.06 5.12
CA LEU A 88 -10.37 -0.27 5.61
C LEU A 88 -10.89 0.81 6.57
N THR A 89 -10.65 0.66 7.87
CA THR A 89 -11.09 1.59 8.92
C THR A 89 -9.90 2.34 9.48
N GLU A 90 -9.95 3.67 9.49
CA GLU A 90 -8.84 4.47 10.04
C GLU A 90 -8.72 4.28 11.56
N LEU A 91 -7.51 3.96 12.02
CA LEU A 91 -7.19 3.87 13.44
C LEU A 91 -6.61 5.20 13.90
N ARG A 92 -7.12 5.71 15.03
CA ARG A 92 -6.51 6.86 15.74
C ARG A 92 -5.17 6.51 16.41
N GLU A 93 -4.69 5.29 16.24
CA GLU A 93 -3.40 4.85 16.77
C GLU A 93 -2.23 5.60 16.12
N LYS A 94 -1.14 5.73 16.88
CA LYS A 94 0.07 6.39 16.41
C LYS A 94 0.71 5.54 15.31
N ALA A 95 0.66 6.03 14.08
CA ALA A 95 1.41 5.44 12.97
C ALA A 95 2.93 5.51 13.23
N VAL A 96 3.70 4.67 12.53
CA VAL A 96 5.17 4.58 12.62
C VAL A 96 5.85 5.90 12.24
N GLY A 97 5.15 6.83 11.57
CA GLY A 97 5.62 8.18 11.34
C GLY A 97 4.51 9.12 10.86
N PRO A 98 4.78 10.44 10.81
CA PRO A 98 3.78 11.47 10.48
C PRO A 98 3.28 11.43 9.02
N LYS A 99 3.89 10.62 8.16
CA LYS A 99 3.51 10.42 6.76
C LYS A 99 2.73 9.13 6.52
N PHE A 100 2.48 8.37 7.58
CA PHE A 100 1.72 7.14 7.54
C PHE A 100 0.42 7.34 8.31
N THR A 101 -0.64 6.72 7.81
CA THR A 101 -1.92 6.62 8.50
C THR A 101 -2.14 5.16 8.86
N ALA A 102 -2.53 4.92 10.10
CA ALA A 102 -2.84 3.58 10.59
C ALA A 102 -4.28 3.22 10.25
N PHE A 103 -4.50 2.00 9.79
CA PHE A 103 -5.80 1.45 9.44
C PHE A 103 -5.95 0.04 10.01
N ASP A 104 -7.17 -0.32 10.36
CA ASP A 104 -7.59 -1.70 10.51
C ASP A 104 -8.14 -2.18 9.17
N LEU A 105 -7.56 -3.24 8.65
CA LEU A 105 -7.91 -3.86 7.38
C LEU A 105 -8.53 -5.21 7.67
N ALA A 106 -9.85 -5.30 7.58
CA ALA A 106 -10.57 -6.56 7.62
C ALA A 106 -10.73 -7.09 6.20
N CYS A 107 -10.45 -8.37 5.96
CA CYS A 107 -10.71 -9.03 4.69
C CYS A 107 -11.06 -10.51 4.90
N ALA A 108 -11.38 -11.24 3.83
CA ALA A 108 -11.70 -12.68 3.92
C ALA A 108 -10.55 -13.53 4.50
N ALA A 109 -9.29 -13.06 4.41
CA ALA A 109 -8.13 -13.72 5.00
C ALA A 109 -7.95 -13.42 6.50
N GLY A 110 -8.73 -12.49 7.06
CA GLY A 110 -8.65 -12.04 8.45
C GLY A 110 -8.49 -10.52 8.58
N SER A 111 -8.28 -10.08 9.81
CA SER A 111 -8.07 -8.67 10.17
C SER A 111 -6.60 -8.36 10.39
N PHE A 112 -6.16 -7.21 9.90
CA PHE A 112 -4.77 -6.77 9.91
C PHE A 112 -4.66 -5.29 10.25
N GLY A 113 -3.73 -4.93 11.13
CA GLY A 113 -3.27 -3.55 11.25
C GLY A 113 -2.38 -3.18 10.06
N ALA A 114 -2.84 -2.27 9.21
CA ALA A 114 -2.12 -1.74 8.07
C ALA A 114 -1.63 -0.31 8.34
N GLN A 115 -0.41 0.03 7.95
CA GLN A 115 0.06 1.41 7.98
C GLN A 115 0.50 1.82 6.58
N ILE A 116 -0.26 2.75 6.00
CA ILE A 116 -0.17 3.11 4.58
C ILE A 116 0.32 4.56 4.49
N PRO A 117 1.19 4.90 3.53
CA PRO A 117 1.54 6.29 3.25
C PRO A 117 0.29 7.12 2.99
N THR A 118 0.14 8.27 3.65
CA THR A 118 -1.08 9.10 3.57
C THR A 118 -1.43 9.49 2.12
N LEU A 119 -0.43 9.68 1.27
CA LEU A 119 -0.61 10.00 -0.16
C LEU A 119 -1.21 8.85 -0.99
N ASP A 120 -0.99 7.61 -0.57
CA ASP A 120 -1.43 6.40 -1.30
C ASP A 120 -2.74 5.84 -0.73
N VAL A 121 -3.29 6.42 0.35
CA VAL A 121 -4.52 5.93 1.01
C VAL A 121 -5.68 5.87 0.03
N GLN A 122 -5.89 6.92 -0.76
CA GLN A 122 -6.99 6.96 -1.72
C GLN A 122 -6.84 5.90 -2.82
N LEU A 123 -5.61 5.63 -3.26
CA LEU A 123 -5.32 4.58 -4.21
C LEU A 123 -5.61 3.19 -3.62
N VAL A 124 -5.17 2.92 -2.39
CA VAL A 124 -5.42 1.65 -1.71
C VAL A 124 -6.91 1.45 -1.45
N LYS A 125 -7.62 2.48 -0.99
CA LYS A 125 -9.08 2.46 -0.83
C LYS A 125 -9.79 2.09 -2.13
N THR A 126 -9.41 2.74 -3.23
CA THR A 126 -9.95 2.46 -4.57
C THR A 126 -9.68 1.01 -4.99
N ALA A 127 -8.47 0.51 -4.77
CA ALA A 127 -8.08 -0.85 -5.15
C ALA A 127 -8.78 -1.93 -4.31
N LEU A 128 -9.05 -1.66 -3.04
CA LEU A 128 -9.79 -2.55 -2.14
C LEU A 128 -11.32 -2.44 -2.31
N GLY A 129 -11.81 -1.54 -3.16
CA GLY A 129 -13.23 -1.28 -3.33
C GLY A 129 -13.90 -0.68 -2.08
N THR A 130 -13.13 -0.06 -1.20
CA THR A 130 -13.60 0.56 0.04
C THR A 130 -13.67 2.07 -0.14
N SER A 131 -14.89 2.63 -0.10
CA SER A 131 -15.16 4.07 -0.18
C SER A 131 -14.90 4.78 1.16
#